data_AF-A0A4Q7QSB5-F1
#
_entry.id   AF-A0A4Q7QSB5-F1
#
_cell.length_a   1.000
_cell.length_b   1.000
_cell.length_c   1.000
_cell.angle_alpha   90.00
_cell.angle_beta   90.00
_cell.angle_gamma   90.00
#
_symmetry.space_group_name_H-M   'P 1'
#
loop_
_entity.id
_entity.type
_entity.pdbx_description
1 polymer ?
#
loop_
_entity_poly.entity_id
_entity_poly.type
_entity_poly.pdbx_seq_one_letter_code
_entity_poly.pdbx_strand_id
1 'polypeptide(L)'
;MDNKIGIKFTYYRMGTTISRMTELEDMQELIEHGFERVASDCIKEVYNTTGVDLNKLAHPYPATRFCFFSEFSFDTDNGTITESNRQNCYDISKNKEYAS
;
A
#
# COMPACT_ATOMS: atom_id res chain seq x y z
N MET A 1 -12.12 19.91 10.69
CA MET A 1 -10.66 19.78 10.47
C MET A 1 -10.45 18.32 10.14
N ASP A 2 -10.01 17.98 8.92
CA ASP A 2 -9.80 16.58 8.54
C ASP A 2 -8.60 16.03 9.30
N ASN A 3 -8.84 15.11 10.23
CA ASN A 3 -7.76 14.41 10.90
C ASN A 3 -7.29 13.30 9.97
N LYS A 4 -6.15 13.49 9.32
CA LYS A 4 -5.48 12.40 8.62
C LYS A 4 -5.12 11.31 9.63
N ILE A 5 -5.52 10.07 9.36
CA ILE A 5 -5.29 8.92 10.25
C ILE A 5 -4.01 8.18 9.83
N GLY A 6 -3.64 8.28 8.55
CA GLY A 6 -2.42 7.70 8.01
C GLY A 6 -2.68 6.87 6.76
N ILE A 7 -1.67 6.08 6.41
CA ILE A 7 -1.64 5.31 5.17
C ILE A 7 -1.86 3.82 5.43
N LYS A 8 -2.67 3.19 4.59
CA LYS A 8 -2.93 1.73 4.63
C LYS A 8 -2.25 1.04 3.46
N PHE A 9 -1.37 0.09 3.75
CA PHE A 9 -0.91 -0.90 2.77
C PHE A 9 -1.97 -1.99 2.61
N THR A 10 -2.27 -2.37 1.36
CA THR A 10 -3.14 -3.51 1.07
C THR A 10 -2.56 -4.39 -0.03
N TYR A 11 -2.53 -5.70 0.19
CA TYR A 11 -2.33 -6.73 -0.82
C TYR A 11 -3.66 -7.43 -1.12
N TYR A 12 -3.97 -7.61 -2.40
CA TYR A 12 -5.15 -8.36 -2.83
C TYR A 12 -4.88 -9.27 -4.02
N ARG A 13 -4.92 -10.58 -3.82
CA ARG A 13 -4.79 -11.56 -4.90
C ARG A 13 -5.41 -12.90 -4.53
N MET A 14 -6.10 -13.53 -5.48
CA MET A 14 -6.64 -14.90 -5.34
C MET A 14 -7.47 -15.12 -4.06
N GLY A 15 -8.29 -14.14 -3.67
CA GLY A 15 -9.11 -14.21 -2.47
C GLY A 15 -8.35 -13.98 -1.16
N THR A 16 -7.03 -13.78 -1.19
CA THR A 16 -6.23 -13.35 -0.05
C THR A 16 -6.18 -11.83 -0.01
N THR A 17 -6.63 -11.26 1.11
CA THR A 17 -6.52 -9.83 1.43
C THR A 17 -5.68 -9.67 2.68
N ILE A 18 -4.66 -8.82 2.61
CA ILE A 18 -3.89 -8.40 3.78
C ILE A 18 -3.84 -6.89 3.80
N SER A 19 -4.30 -6.31 4.91
CA SER A 19 -4.35 -4.87 5.11
C SER A 19 -3.64 -4.51 6.41
N ARG A 20 -2.85 -3.45 6.39
CA ARG A 20 -2.22 -2.90 7.59
C ARG A 20 -2.07 -1.39 7.46
N MET A 21 -2.10 -0.70 8.59
CA MET A 21 -1.62 0.68 8.65
C MET A 21 -0.09 0.68 8.57
N THR A 22 0.45 1.70 7.93
CA THR A 22 1.89 1.97 7.87
C THR A 22 2.23 3.09 8.85
N GLU A 23 3.50 3.18 9.23
CA GLU A 23 4.02 4.29 10.05
C GLU A 23 4.11 5.63 9.29
N LEU A 24 3.79 5.65 7.98
CA LEU A 24 3.77 6.86 7.17
C LEU A 24 2.45 7.62 7.36
N GLU A 25 2.57 8.92 7.49
CA GLU A 25 1.44 9.79 7.86
C GLU A 25 0.71 10.35 6.61
N ASP A 26 1.36 10.37 5.45
CA ASP A 26 0.74 10.78 4.19
C ASP A 26 1.26 10.08 2.91
N MET A 27 0.57 10.32 1.78
CA MET A 27 0.91 9.73 0.48
C MET A 27 2.13 10.37 -0.18
N GLN A 28 2.50 11.59 0.20
CA GLN A 28 3.66 12.29 -0.35
C GLN A 28 4.95 11.65 0.19
N GLU A 29 4.97 11.26 1.46
CA GLU A 29 6.07 10.49 2.05
C GLU A 29 6.26 9.14 1.31
N LEU A 30 5.19 8.45 0.92
CA LEU A 30 5.30 7.25 0.09
C LEU A 30 5.94 7.51 -1.28
N ILE A 31 5.64 8.64 -1.91
CA ILE A 31 6.24 9.06 -3.19
C ILE A 31 7.76 9.26 -3.00
N GLU A 32 8.15 9.93 -1.91
CA GLU A 32 9.54 10.24 -1.59
C GLU A 32 10.36 8.99 -1.23
N HIS A 33 9.78 8.07 -0.45
CA HIS A 33 10.42 6.82 -0.04
C HIS A 33 10.39 5.72 -1.12
N GLY A 34 9.44 5.82 -2.05
CA GLY A 34 9.24 4.89 -3.16
C GLY A 34 8.32 3.72 -2.82
N PHE A 35 7.13 3.73 -3.41
CA PHE A 35 6.08 2.72 -3.23
C PHE A 35 6.55 1.28 -3.31
N GLU A 36 7.33 0.92 -4.34
CA GLU A 36 7.79 -0.47 -4.51
C GLU A 36 8.71 -0.92 -3.37
N ARG A 37 9.56 -0.03 -2.87
CA ARG A 37 10.44 -0.31 -1.74
C ARG A 37 9.63 -0.53 -0.47
N VAL A 38 8.73 0.40 -0.16
CA VAL A 38 7.87 0.32 1.04
C VAL A 38 6.96 -0.91 0.97
N ALA A 39 6.41 -1.24 -0.20
CA ALA A 39 5.63 -2.46 -0.41
C ALA A 39 6.48 -3.72 -0.21
N SER A 40 7.72 -3.75 -0.69
CA SER A 40 8.64 -4.87 -0.48
C SER A 40 8.91 -5.12 1.01
N ASP A 41 9.11 -4.05 1.78
CA ASP A 41 9.33 -4.16 3.22
C ASP A 41 8.05 -4.63 3.95
N CYS A 42 6.87 -4.15 3.55
CA CYS A 42 5.59 -4.65 4.03
C CYS A 42 5.40 -6.14 3.72
N ILE A 43 5.75 -6.59 2.51
CA ILE A 43 5.64 -8.00 2.10
C ILE A 43 6.55 -8.89 2.96
N LYS A 44 7.79 -8.46 3.23
CA LYS A 44 8.71 -9.21 4.11
C LYS A 44 8.16 -9.32 5.52
N GLU A 45 7.59 -8.24 6.04
CA GLU A 45 7.00 -8.24 7.39
C GLU A 45 5.79 -9.18 7.49
N VAL A 46 4.94 -9.22 6.46
CA VAL A 46 3.84 -10.18 6.37
C VAL A 46 4.37 -11.61 6.45
N TYR A 47 5.42 -11.95 5.68
CA TYR A 47 6.03 -13.27 5.74
C TYR A 47 6.59 -13.58 7.12
N ASN A 48 7.33 -12.65 7.73
CA ASN A 48 7.93 -12.85 9.05
C ASN A 48 6.88 -13.02 10.16
N THR A 49 5.74 -12.33 10.04
CA THR A 49 4.68 -12.33 11.05
C THR A 49 3.73 -13.52 10.90
N THR A 50 3.38 -13.89 9.66
CA THR A 50 2.31 -14.85 9.38
C THR A 50 2.78 -16.15 8.75
N GLY A 51 4.03 -16.19 8.26
CA GLY A 51 4.55 -17.29 7.43
C GLY A 51 4.02 -17.31 5.99
N VAL A 52 3.14 -16.37 5.60
CA VAL A 52 2.55 -16.32 4.26
C VAL A 52 3.50 -15.64 3.29
N ASP A 53 3.98 -16.39 2.29
CA ASP A 53 4.84 -15.87 1.22
C ASP A 53 3.98 -15.32 0.07
N LEU A 54 3.79 -14.00 0.06
CA LEU A 54 2.98 -13.33 -0.96
C LEU A 54 3.58 -13.44 -2.37
N ASN A 55 4.89 -13.61 -2.51
CA ASN A 55 5.51 -13.78 -3.82
C ASN A 55 5.20 -15.16 -4.41
N LYS A 56 5.08 -16.20 -3.58
CA LYS A 56 4.57 -17.50 -4.03
C LYS A 56 3.11 -17.43 -4.46
N LEU A 57 2.26 -16.70 -3.74
CA LEU A 57 0.85 -16.49 -4.11
C LEU A 57 0.68 -15.64 -5.38
N ALA A 58 1.65 -14.77 -5.67
CA ALA A 58 1.63 -13.86 -6.81
C ALA A 58 2.23 -14.45 -8.09
N HIS A 59 2.92 -15.60 -8.02
CA HIS A 59 3.61 -16.21 -9.16
C HIS A 59 2.70 -16.35 -10.40
N PRO A 60 3.18 -16.02 -11.62
CA PRO A 60 4.57 -15.69 -12.00
C PRO A 60 4.96 -14.21 -11.81
N TYR A 61 4.14 -13.41 -11.15
CA TYR A 61 4.36 -11.98 -10.99
C TYR A 61 4.90 -11.63 -9.60
N PRO A 62 5.65 -10.52 -9.44
CA PRO A 62 6.03 -10.03 -8.12
C PRO A 62 4.79 -9.61 -7.32
N ALA A 63 4.77 -9.87 -6.01
CA ALA A 63 3.63 -9.54 -5.15
C ALA A 63 3.30 -8.06 -5.13
N THR A 64 4.29 -7.19 -5.32
CA THR A 64 4.14 -5.73 -5.40
C THR A 64 3.13 -5.29 -6.47
N ARG A 65 2.93 -6.07 -7.54
CA ARG A 65 1.89 -5.79 -8.55
C ARG A 65 0.47 -5.80 -8.01
N PHE A 66 0.26 -6.48 -6.89
CA PHE A 66 -1.04 -6.62 -6.25
C PHE A 66 -1.14 -5.80 -4.97
N CYS A 67 -0.15 -4.92 -4.73
CA CYS A 67 -0.09 -4.02 -3.59
C CYS A 67 -0.53 -2.61 -3.98
N PHE A 68 -1.28 -1.97 -3.11
CA PHE A 68 -1.64 -0.57 -3.21
C PHE A 68 -1.63 0.08 -1.83
N PHE A 69 -1.48 1.40 -1.83
CA PHE A 69 -1.60 2.22 -0.63
C PHE A 69 -2.77 3.18 -0.79
N SER A 70 -3.48 3.42 0.30
CA SER A 70 -4.57 4.40 0.35
C SER A 70 -4.43 5.29 1.56
N GLU A 71 -4.79 6.55 1.40
CA GLU A 71 -4.86 7.54 2.48
C GLU A 71 -6.19 7.41 3.22
N PHE A 72 -6.14 7.56 4.54
CA PHE A 72 -7.32 7.57 5.39
C PHE A 72 -7.43 8.87 6.15
N SER A 73 -8.63 9.45 6.13
CA SER A 73 -9.00 10.58 6.98
C SER A 73 -10.20 10.21 7.86
N PHE A 74 -10.20 10.77 9.06
CA PHE A 74 -11.32 10.72 9.98
C PHE A 74 -12.00 12.08 9.97
N ASP A 75 -13.26 12.09 9.54
CA ASP A 75 -14.16 13.19 9.78
C ASP A 75 -14.72 13.05 11.20
N THR A 76 -14.23 13.87 12.12
CA THR A 76 -14.66 13.89 13.52
C THR A 76 -16.11 14.34 13.69
N ASP A 77 -16.62 15.17 12.77
CA ASP A 77 -17.94 15.79 12.91
C ASP A 77 -19.04 14.77 12.58
N ASN A 78 -18.76 13.86 11.64
CA ASN A 78 -19.68 12.80 11.21
C ASN A 78 -19.26 11.39 11.63
N GLY A 79 -18.16 11.25 12.38
CA GLY A 79 -17.63 9.95 12.83
C GLY A 79 -17.27 9.00 11.69
N THR A 80 -16.94 9.53 10.52
CA THR A 80 -16.79 8.76 9.28
C THR A 80 -15.33 8.63 8.90
N ILE A 81 -14.91 7.41 8.55
CA ILE A 81 -13.59 7.15 7.97
C ILE A 81 -13.74 7.15 6.45
N THR A 82 -12.95 7.98 5.77
CA THR A 82 -12.93 8.06 4.31
C THR A 82 -11.61 7.50 3.78
N GLU A 83 -11.70 6.59 2.82
CA GLU A 83 -10.55 6.14 2.03
C GLU A 83 -10.42 7.06 0.80
N SER A 84 -9.26 7.67 0.62
CA SER A 84 -8.93 8.53 -0.52
C SER A 84 -7.57 8.14 -1.12
N ASN A 85 -7.24 8.72 -2.28
CA ASN A 85 -5.91 8.66 -2.89
C ASN A 85 -5.29 7.25 -2.95
N ARG A 86 -6.01 6.30 -3.54
CA ARG A 86 -5.49 4.95 -3.77
C ARG A 86 -4.46 4.94 -4.90
N GLN A 87 -3.26 4.43 -4.63
CA GLN A 87 -2.17 4.31 -5.60
C GLN A 87 -1.64 2.88 -5.66
N ASN A 88 -1.63 2.31 -6.87
CA ASN A 88 -1.06 0.98 -7.12
C ASN A 88 0.46 1.08 -7.24
N CYS A 89 1.19 0.11 -6.70
CA CYS A 89 2.65 0.09 -6.85
C CYS A 89 3.08 -0.14 -8.31
N TYR A 90 2.25 -0.81 -9.11
CA TYR A 90 2.55 -1.13 -10.51
C TYR A 90 2.40 0.05 -11.48
N ASP A 91 1.45 0.96 -11.25
CA ASP A 91 1.19 2.06 -12.17
C ASP A 91 2.28 3.15 -12.09
N ILE A 92 3.02 3.19 -10.97
CA ILE A 92 4.09 4.17 -10.73
C ILE A 92 5.40 3.76 -11.44
N SER A 93 5.74 2.47 -11.52
CA SER A 93 6.96 2.03 -12.23
C SER A 93 6.90 2.29 -13.74
N LYS A 94 5.70 2.30 -14.35
CA LYS A 94 5.54 2.68 -15.76
C LYS A 94 5.72 4.17 -16.03
N ASN A 95 5.35 5.05 -15.09
CA ASN A 95 5.51 6.49 -15.30
C ASN A 95 6.98 6.97 -15.26
N LYS A 96 7.91 6.18 -14.71
CA LYS A 96 9.34 6.48 -14.80
C LYS A 96 9.97 6.08 -16.14
N GLU A 97 9.42 5.07 -16.84
CA GLU A 97 9.93 4.64 -18.16
C GLU A 97 9.59 5.61 -19.30
N TYR A 98 8.58 6.48 -19.13
CA TYR A 98 8.21 7.50 -20.14
C TYR A 98 8.70 8.93 -19.80
N ALA A 99 9.36 9.11 -18.65
CA ALA A 99 9.92 10.39 -18.22
C ALA A 99 11.45 10.48 -18.40
N SER A 100 12.04 9.51 -19.12
CA SER A 100 13.47 9.44 -19.45
C SER A 100 13.70 9.67 -20.95
#